data_AF-L5K867-F1
#
_entry.id   AF-L5K867-F1
#
_cell.length_a   1.000
_cell.length_b   1.000
_cell.length_c   1.000
_cell.angle_alpha   90.00
_cell.angle_beta   90.00
_cell.angle_gamma   90.00
#
_symmetry.space_group_name_H-M   'P 1'
#
loop_
_entity.id
_entity.type
_entity.pdbx_description
1 polymer ?
#
loop_
_entity_poly.entity_id
_entity_poly.type
_entity_poly.pdbx_seq_one_letter_code
_entity_poly.pdbx_strand_id
1 'polypeptide(L)'
;MGLDECQFQFRNGRWNCSALGERTVFGKELKVGSREAAFTYAIIAAGVAHAITAACTQGNLSDCGCDKEKQGQYHRDEGWKWGGCSADIRYGIGFAKVFVDAREIKQNARTLMNLHNNEAGRKVFLDSGLSLEESRDVPGYFSGDGWDIKGARQPIS
;
A
#
# COMPACT_ATOMS: atom_id res chain seq x y z
N MET A 1 0.33 -11.13 0.69
CA MET A 1 -0.54 -9.96 0.49
C MET A 1 -0.70 -9.59 -0.99
N GLY A 2 0.27 -8.96 -1.67
CA GLY A 2 0.07 -8.50 -3.06
C GLY A 2 -0.17 -9.62 -4.09
N LEU A 3 0.48 -10.77 -3.94
CA LEU A 3 0.25 -11.94 -4.80
C LEU A 3 -1.08 -12.64 -4.49
N ASP A 4 -1.46 -12.72 -3.21
CA ASP A 4 -2.74 -13.33 -2.80
C ASP A 4 -3.92 -12.52 -3.37
N GLU A 5 -3.83 -11.19 -3.34
CA GLU A 5 -4.82 -10.31 -3.94
C GLU A 5 -4.85 -10.45 -5.48
N CYS A 6 -3.69 -10.60 -6.12
CA CYS A 6 -3.63 -10.90 -7.56
C CYS A 6 -4.39 -12.19 -7.89
N GLN A 7 -4.10 -13.27 -7.15
CA GLN A 7 -4.78 -14.55 -7.33
C GLN A 7 -6.28 -14.45 -7.07
N PHE A 8 -6.68 -13.66 -6.06
CA PHE A 8 -8.08 -13.43 -5.77
C PHE A 8 -8.81 -12.69 -6.91
N GLN A 9 -8.23 -11.60 -7.43
CA GLN A 9 -8.79 -10.83 -8.54
C GLN A 9 -8.91 -11.67 -9.82
N PHE A 10 -7.91 -12.51 -10.08
CA PHE A 10 -7.82 -13.31 -11.30
C PHE A 10 -8.25 -14.78 -11.13
N ARG A 11 -8.94 -15.12 -10.03
CA ARG A 11 -9.32 -16.50 -9.69
C ARG A 11 -10.14 -17.25 -10.77
N ASN A 12 -10.91 -16.51 -11.55
CA ASN A 12 -11.74 -17.04 -12.64
C ASN A 12 -11.12 -16.80 -14.03
N GLY A 13 -9.89 -16.29 -14.09
CA GLY A 13 -9.16 -16.01 -15.33
C GLY A 13 -8.35 -17.21 -15.82
N ARG A 14 -8.03 -17.23 -17.11
CA ARG A 14 -7.06 -18.20 -17.66
C ARG A 14 -5.65 -17.97 -17.10
N TRP A 15 -5.32 -16.71 -16.85
CA TRP A 15 -4.16 -16.30 -16.09
C TRP A 15 -4.64 -15.95 -14.68
N ASN A 16 -4.14 -16.64 -13.66
CA ASN A 16 -4.62 -16.58 -12.27
C ASN A 16 -3.51 -16.22 -11.27
N CYS A 17 -2.43 -15.60 -11.74
CA CYS A 17 -1.26 -15.23 -10.92
C CYS A 17 -0.49 -16.39 -10.24
N SER A 18 -0.83 -17.67 -10.46
CA SER A 18 -0.18 -18.80 -9.77
C SER A 18 1.30 -18.96 -10.13
N ALA A 19 1.65 -18.70 -11.39
CA ALA A 19 3.00 -18.82 -11.93
C ALA A 19 4.00 -17.76 -11.42
N LEU A 20 3.53 -16.75 -10.67
CA LEU A 20 4.40 -15.68 -10.14
C LEU A 20 5.24 -16.13 -8.94
N GLY A 21 4.84 -17.20 -8.24
CA GLY A 21 5.53 -17.76 -7.07
C GLY A 21 6.48 -18.91 -7.38
N GLU A 22 6.31 -19.58 -8.52
CA GLU A 22 7.18 -20.67 -8.95
C GLU A 22 8.29 -20.16 -9.86
N ARG A 23 9.52 -20.66 -9.66
CA ARG A 23 10.61 -20.47 -10.64
C ARG A 23 10.29 -21.33 -11.86
N THR A 24 9.35 -20.88 -12.69
CA THR A 24 8.95 -21.61 -13.90
C THR A 24 10.17 -21.80 -14.82
N VAL A 25 10.23 -22.97 -15.47
CA VAL A 25 11.31 -23.39 -16.38
C VAL A 25 11.44 -22.42 -17.58
N PHE A 26 10.39 -21.63 -17.83
CA PHE A 26 10.39 -20.49 -18.73
C PHE A 26 10.74 -19.21 -17.94
N GLY A 27 12.02 -19.03 -17.63
CA GLY A 27 12.48 -18.03 -16.66
C GLY A 27 11.85 -16.64 -16.74
N LYS A 28 11.49 -16.08 -15.57
CA LYS A 28 10.75 -14.81 -15.38
C LYS A 28 9.53 -14.75 -16.32
N GLU A 29 8.44 -15.37 -15.91
CA GLU A 29 7.11 -15.33 -16.56
C GLU A 29 6.71 -13.90 -17.03
N LEU A 30 7.17 -12.87 -16.32
CA LEU A 30 6.97 -11.46 -16.69
C LEU A 30 7.82 -11.00 -17.89
N LYS A 31 8.53 -11.86 -18.64
CA LYS A 31 9.41 -11.46 -19.76
C LYS A 31 8.66 -10.74 -20.89
N VAL A 32 7.36 -10.93 -20.99
CA VAL A 32 6.52 -10.24 -21.97
C VAL A 32 5.92 -8.99 -21.33
N GLY A 33 5.92 -7.87 -22.07
CA GLY A 33 5.23 -6.65 -21.66
C GLY A 33 3.71 -6.78 -21.86
N SER A 34 3.06 -7.60 -21.03
CA SER A 34 1.62 -7.85 -21.10
C SER A 34 0.84 -7.00 -20.09
N ARG A 35 -0.50 -6.99 -20.21
CA ARG A 35 -1.38 -6.28 -19.26
C ARG A 35 -1.35 -6.92 -17.87
N GLU A 36 -1.25 -8.25 -17.83
CA GLU A 36 -1.13 -9.06 -16.61
C GLU A 36 0.19 -8.75 -15.89
N ALA A 37 1.28 -8.60 -16.66
CA ALA A 37 2.55 -8.16 -16.09
C ALA A 37 2.43 -6.75 -15.49
N ALA A 38 1.81 -5.82 -16.21
CA ALA A 38 1.59 -4.46 -15.70
C ALA A 38 0.80 -4.45 -14.38
N PHE A 39 -0.29 -5.22 -14.30
CA PHE A 39 -1.06 -5.37 -13.07
C PHE A 39 -0.23 -5.96 -11.93
N THR A 40 0.59 -6.98 -12.22
CA THR A 40 1.47 -7.62 -11.24
C THR A 40 2.45 -6.64 -10.61
N TYR A 41 3.10 -5.81 -11.42
CA TYR A 41 4.02 -4.78 -10.93
C TYR A 41 3.29 -3.76 -10.03
N ALA A 42 2.10 -3.31 -10.44
CA ALA A 42 1.29 -2.38 -9.66
C ALA A 42 0.85 -2.98 -8.31
N ILE A 43 0.26 -4.18 -8.30
CA ILE A 43 -0.28 -4.78 -7.07
C ILE A 43 0.82 -5.19 -6.08
N ILE A 44 2.00 -5.61 -6.57
CA ILE A 44 3.15 -5.89 -5.71
C ILE A 44 3.66 -4.59 -5.08
N ALA A 45 3.80 -3.51 -5.86
CA ALA A 45 4.25 -2.22 -5.32
C ALA A 45 3.29 -1.66 -4.27
N ALA A 46 1.97 -1.74 -4.52
CA ALA A 46 0.94 -1.37 -3.55
C ALA A 46 0.96 -2.28 -2.31
N GLY A 47 1.09 -3.59 -2.49
CA GLY A 47 1.12 -4.56 -1.39
C GLY A 47 2.34 -4.40 -0.48
N VAL A 48 3.51 -4.07 -1.02
CA VAL A 48 4.70 -3.74 -0.21
C VAL A 48 4.47 -2.46 0.58
N ALA A 49 3.95 -1.41 -0.07
CA ALA A 49 3.66 -0.15 0.60
C ALA A 49 2.68 -0.34 1.77
N HIS A 50 1.60 -1.10 1.55
CA HIS A 50 0.64 -1.43 2.61
C HIS A 50 1.27 -2.26 3.74
N ALA A 51 1.99 -3.34 3.42
CA ALA A 51 2.58 -4.21 4.43
C ALA A 51 3.56 -3.47 5.35
N ILE A 52 4.40 -2.60 4.78
CA ILE A 52 5.33 -1.77 5.56
C ILE A 52 4.56 -0.76 6.39
N THR A 53 3.62 -0.05 5.79
CA THR A 53 2.79 0.94 6.50
C THR A 53 2.09 0.30 7.71
N ALA A 54 1.51 -0.89 7.55
CA ALA A 54 0.84 -1.62 8.62
C ALA A 54 1.81 -2.13 9.69
N ALA A 55 3.00 -2.61 9.30
CA ALA A 55 4.01 -3.03 10.27
C ALA A 55 4.52 -1.84 11.10
N CYS A 56 4.66 -0.66 10.49
CA CYS A 56 5.03 0.57 11.18
C CYS A 56 3.97 1.03 12.19
N THR A 57 2.67 0.97 11.84
CA THR A 57 1.60 1.35 12.78
C THR A 57 1.45 0.38 13.93
N GLN A 58 1.74 -0.90 13.71
CA GLN A 58 1.72 -1.92 14.75
C GLN A 58 2.96 -1.88 15.67
N GLY A 59 3.96 -1.06 15.34
CA GLY A 59 5.22 -0.99 16.09
C GLY A 59 6.10 -2.24 15.92
N ASN A 60 5.91 -3.00 14.84
CA ASN A 60 6.69 -4.22 14.56
C ASN A 60 8.04 -3.92 13.89
N LEU A 61 8.29 -2.66 13.54
CA LEU A 61 9.52 -2.18 12.91
C LEU A 61 10.08 -1.02 13.74
N SER A 62 11.40 -1.04 13.99
CA SER A 62 12.09 -0.01 14.79
C SER A 62 12.32 1.30 14.04
N ASP A 63 12.44 1.22 12.70
CA ASP A 63 12.94 2.32 11.87
C ASP A 63 11.81 3.24 11.36
N CYS A 64 10.58 2.95 11.75
CA CYS A 64 9.39 3.72 11.40
C CYS A 64 8.37 3.71 12.54
N GLY A 65 7.31 4.49 12.39
CA GLY A 65 6.24 4.57 13.39
C GLY A 65 5.01 5.26 12.85
N CYS A 66 4.20 5.79 13.77
CA CYS A 66 2.99 6.53 13.44
C CYS A 66 3.32 7.87 12.78
N ASP A 67 2.38 8.37 11.97
CA ASP A 67 2.43 9.71 11.43
C ASP A 67 2.37 10.75 12.56
N LYS A 68 3.45 11.53 12.69
CA LYS A 68 3.62 12.55 13.72
C LYS A 68 2.90 13.85 13.39
N GLU A 69 2.54 14.10 12.13
CA GLU A 69 1.83 15.33 11.73
C GLU A 69 0.43 15.38 12.36
N LYS A 70 -0.18 14.21 12.59
CA LYS A 70 -1.53 14.06 13.15
C LYS A 70 -1.55 13.79 14.65
N GLN A 71 -0.42 13.35 15.23
CA GLN A 71 -0.32 13.11 16.66
C GLN A 71 -0.48 14.41 17.45
N GLY A 72 -1.52 14.48 18.29
CA GLY A 72 -1.77 15.65 19.13
C GLY A 72 -2.49 16.81 18.43
N GLN A 73 -2.98 16.62 17.19
CA GLN A 73 -3.90 17.58 16.59
C GLN A 73 -5.20 17.66 17.41
N TYR A 74 -5.57 18.90 17.75
CA TYR A 74 -6.69 19.22 18.60
C TYR A 74 -7.61 20.19 17.84
N HIS A 75 -8.80 19.72 17.46
CA HIS A 75 -9.80 20.56 16.83
C HIS A 75 -10.73 21.11 17.91
N ARG A 76 -10.35 22.27 18.47
CA ARG A 76 -11.09 22.94 19.56
C ARG A 76 -12.53 23.26 19.18
N ASP A 77 -12.74 23.67 17.93
CA ASP A 77 -14.04 24.10 17.43
C ASP A 77 -15.00 22.92 17.15
N GLU A 78 -14.45 21.73 16.90
CA GLU A 78 -15.22 20.51 16.59
C GLU A 78 -15.31 19.52 17.78
N GLY A 79 -14.63 19.79 18.90
CA GLY A 79 -14.77 19.00 20.13
C GLY A 79 -14.13 17.61 20.10
N TRP A 80 -13.19 17.34 19.19
CA TRP A 80 -12.44 16.10 19.13
C TRP A 80 -10.91 16.31 19.01
N LYS A 81 -10.15 15.30 19.44
CA LYS A 81 -8.69 15.22 19.34
C LYS A 81 -8.28 13.97 18.55
N TRP A 82 -7.17 14.05 17.83
CA TRP A 82 -6.58 12.87 17.19
C TRP A 82 -6.01 11.93 18.26
N GLY A 83 -6.43 10.66 18.24
CA GLY A 83 -5.98 9.61 19.14
C GLY A 83 -5.45 8.38 18.40
N GLY A 84 -4.64 7.58 19.08
CA GLY A 84 -4.05 6.35 18.51
C GLY A 84 -2.87 6.61 17.56
N CYS A 85 -2.62 5.64 16.68
CA CYS A 85 -1.48 5.63 15.76
C CYS A 85 -1.98 5.73 14.31
N SER A 86 -1.84 6.90 13.69
CA SER A 86 -2.10 7.03 12.25
C SER A 86 -0.96 6.43 11.44
N ALA A 87 -1.27 5.77 10.33
CA ALA A 87 -0.24 5.34 9.40
C ALA A 87 0.52 6.49 8.77
N ASP A 88 1.84 6.33 8.73
CA ASP A 88 2.68 7.06 7.79
C ASP A 88 2.70 6.34 6.44
N ILE A 89 1.65 6.59 5.64
CA ILE A 89 1.49 6.05 4.28
C ILE A 89 2.65 6.51 3.38
N ARG A 90 3.16 7.73 3.60
CA ARG A 90 4.25 8.31 2.79
C ARG A 90 5.54 7.54 3.02
N TYR A 91 5.84 7.16 4.26
CA TYR A 91 6.97 6.30 4.59
C TYR A 91 6.86 4.95 3.86
N GLY A 92 5.71 4.27 3.96
CA GLY A 92 5.51 2.97 3.31
C GLY A 92 5.68 3.04 1.78
N ILE A 93 5.16 4.09 1.15
CA ILE A 93 5.36 4.35 -0.29
C ILE A 93 6.83 4.60 -0.63
N GLY A 94 7.52 5.41 0.18
CA GLY A 94 8.94 5.70 0.01
C GLY A 94 9.81 4.44 0.10
N PHE A 95 9.55 3.59 1.11
CA PHE A 95 10.21 2.30 1.25
C PHE A 95 9.92 1.39 0.05
N ALA A 96 8.65 1.26 -0.34
CA ALA A 96 8.25 0.43 -1.47
C ALA A 96 8.89 0.90 -2.78
N LYS A 97 9.06 2.22 -2.97
CA LYS A 97 9.77 2.77 -4.12
C LYS A 97 11.21 2.30 -4.16
N VAL A 98 11.98 2.51 -3.08
CA VAL A 98 13.39 2.09 -3.03
C VAL A 98 13.52 0.58 -3.20
N PHE A 99 12.69 -0.20 -2.52
CA PHE A 99 12.79 -1.65 -2.50
C PHE A 99 12.36 -2.31 -3.83
N VAL A 100 11.19 -1.94 -4.36
CA VAL A 100 10.62 -2.58 -5.56
C VAL A 100 11.34 -2.10 -6.81
N ASP A 101 11.70 -0.82 -6.90
CA ASP A 101 12.33 -0.24 -8.08
C ASP A 101 13.84 -0.58 -8.17
N ALA A 102 14.48 -1.02 -7.07
CA ALA A 102 15.91 -1.41 -7.06
C ALA A 102 16.26 -2.53 -8.06
N ARG A 103 15.28 -3.33 -8.49
CA ARG A 103 15.47 -4.41 -9.47
C ARG A 103 15.46 -3.91 -10.93
N GLU A 104 15.03 -2.68 -11.16
CA GLU A 104 14.80 -2.06 -12.47
C GLU A 104 16.02 -1.21 -12.89
N ILE A 105 17.17 -1.88 -13.07
CA ILE A 105 18.50 -1.24 -13.25
C ILE A 105 18.77 -0.79 -14.69
N LYS A 106 18.23 -1.50 -15.70
CA LYS A 106 18.57 -1.26 -17.11
C LYS A 106 17.76 -0.10 -17.68
N GLN A 107 18.37 0.80 -18.45
CA GLN A 107 17.65 1.88 -19.14
C GLN A 107 17.03 1.39 -20.46
N ASN A 108 15.93 0.64 -20.39
CA ASN A 108 15.17 0.22 -21.57
C ASN A 108 13.69 0.55 -21.42
N ALA A 109 12.95 0.54 -22.54
CA ALA A 109 11.53 0.90 -22.57
C ALA A 109 10.68 0.06 -21.59
N ARG A 110 11.10 -1.19 -21.35
CA ARG A 110 10.41 -2.09 -20.43
C ARG A 110 10.62 -1.73 -18.97
N THR A 111 11.84 -1.38 -18.57
CA THR A 111 12.14 -0.88 -17.23
C THR A 111 11.30 0.38 -16.96
N LEU A 112 11.20 1.28 -17.93
CA LEU A 112 10.35 2.48 -17.80
C LEU A 112 8.87 2.12 -17.60
N MET A 113 8.37 1.14 -18.35
CA MET A 113 7.01 0.62 -18.17
C MET A 113 6.83 -0.03 -16.78
N ASN A 114 7.79 -0.82 -16.31
CA ASN A 114 7.74 -1.44 -14.99
C ASN A 114 7.73 -0.37 -13.87
N LEU A 115 8.61 0.63 -13.95
CA LEU A 115 8.66 1.77 -13.03
C LEU A 115 7.33 2.55 -13.04
N HIS A 116 6.77 2.77 -14.23
CA HIS A 116 5.47 3.41 -14.36
C HIS A 116 4.35 2.60 -13.68
N ASN A 117 4.31 1.28 -13.88
CA ASN A 117 3.31 0.40 -13.29
C ASN A 117 3.46 0.32 -11.76
N ASN A 118 4.69 0.24 -11.25
CA ASN A 118 4.98 0.29 -9.82
C ASN A 118 4.45 1.60 -9.21
N GLU A 119 4.72 2.72 -9.87
CA GLU A 119 4.27 4.03 -9.44
C GLU A 119 2.74 4.16 -9.46
N ALA A 120 2.09 3.62 -10.49
CA ALA A 120 0.63 3.57 -10.57
C ALA A 120 0.04 2.81 -9.36
N GLY A 121 0.60 1.65 -9.00
CA GLY A 121 0.18 0.90 -7.82
C GLY A 121 0.32 1.69 -6.52
N ARG A 122 1.46 2.36 -6.32
CA ARG A 122 1.70 3.20 -5.13
C ARG A 122 0.74 4.38 -5.04
N LYS A 123 0.40 5.00 -6.17
CA LYS A 123 -0.58 6.10 -6.22
C LYS A 123 -1.99 5.64 -5.86
N VAL A 124 -2.41 4.48 -6.35
CA VAL A 124 -3.72 3.91 -5.97
C VAL A 124 -3.76 3.64 -4.46
N PHE A 125 -2.69 3.12 -3.87
CA PHE A 125 -2.60 2.93 -2.42
C PHE A 125 -2.67 4.27 -1.67
N LEU A 126 -1.97 5.29 -2.14
CA LEU A 126 -2.02 6.64 -1.54
C LEU A 126 -3.44 7.20 -1.56
N ASP A 127 -4.09 7.19 -2.73
CA ASP A 127 -5.44 7.74 -2.93
C ASP A 127 -6.48 6.99 -2.10
N SER A 128 -6.41 5.65 -2.12
CA SER A 128 -7.26 4.80 -1.29
C SER A 128 -7.04 5.06 0.20
N GLY A 129 -5.79 5.26 0.62
CA GLY A 129 -5.43 5.56 2.00
C GLY A 129 -5.94 6.94 2.47
N LEU A 130 -5.77 7.97 1.64
CA LEU A 130 -6.23 9.33 1.93
C LEU A 130 -7.77 9.44 1.96
N SER A 131 -8.46 8.84 0.99
CA SER A 131 -9.93 8.80 0.96
C SER A 131 -10.52 8.11 2.21
N LEU A 132 -9.81 7.09 2.67
CA LEU A 132 -10.13 6.34 3.88
C LEU A 132 -9.88 7.12 5.18
N GLU A 133 -8.96 8.08 5.18
CA GLU A 133 -8.76 9.02 6.29
C GLU A 133 -9.89 10.05 6.31
N GLU A 134 -10.20 10.68 5.16
CA GLU A 134 -11.25 11.69 5.02
C GLU A 134 -12.66 11.14 5.32
N SER A 135 -12.93 9.88 4.99
CA SER A 135 -14.23 9.25 5.29
C SER A 135 -14.46 8.98 6.79
N ARG A 136 -13.39 8.85 7.59
CA ARG A 136 -13.45 8.66 9.06
C ARG A 136 -13.24 9.97 9.83
N ASP A 137 -12.94 11.06 9.13
CA ASP A 137 -13.08 12.42 9.64
C ASP A 137 -14.55 12.80 9.89
N VAL A 138 -15.51 11.98 9.43
CA VAL A 138 -16.93 12.11 9.75
C VAL A 138 -17.22 11.48 11.13
N PRO A 139 -17.82 12.22 12.09
CA PRO A 139 -18.15 11.68 13.42
C PRO A 139 -19.02 10.42 13.35
N GLY A 140 -18.57 9.32 13.97
CA GLY A 140 -19.36 8.08 14.12
C GLY A 140 -19.02 6.93 13.17
N TYR A 141 -18.07 7.08 12.24
CA TYR A 141 -17.66 5.98 11.35
C TYR A 141 -16.47 5.19 11.91
N PHE A 142 -16.74 4.18 12.74
CA PHE A 142 -15.77 3.15 13.11
C PHE A 142 -15.95 1.95 12.17
N SER A 143 -15.09 1.77 11.16
CA SER A 143 -15.11 0.54 10.36
C SER A 143 -14.24 -0.51 11.07
N GLY A 144 -14.87 -1.61 11.48
CA GLY A 144 -14.31 -2.69 12.27
C GLY A 144 -13.58 -3.74 11.44
N ASP A 145 -12.94 -3.34 10.34
CA ASP A 145 -12.23 -4.25 9.47
C ASP A 145 -10.77 -4.31 9.95
N GLY A 146 -10.34 -5.48 10.44
CA GLY A 146 -9.10 -5.75 11.19
C GLY A 146 -7.77 -5.55 10.46
N TRP A 147 -7.62 -4.43 9.74
CA TRP A 147 -6.41 -3.96 9.06
C TRP A 147 -6.17 -2.47 9.36
N ASP A 148 -6.37 -2.05 10.61
CA ASP A 148 -6.33 -0.64 11.01
C ASP A 148 -4.90 -0.07 10.96
N ILE A 149 -4.55 0.44 9.79
CA ILE A 149 -3.43 1.36 9.56
C ILE A 149 -3.80 2.81 9.99
N LYS A 150 -4.78 3.02 10.87
CA LYS A 150 -5.32 4.38 11.15
C LYS A 150 -5.43 4.64 12.64
N GLY A 151 -5.26 5.91 13.03
CA GLY A 151 -5.73 6.37 14.34
C GLY A 151 -7.16 6.89 14.25
N ALA A 152 -7.73 7.26 15.39
CA ALA A 152 -9.14 7.54 15.57
C ALA A 152 -9.35 8.93 16.19
N ARG A 153 -10.42 9.63 15.77
CA ARG A 153 -10.89 10.83 16.48
C ARG A 153 -11.46 10.40 17.84
N GLN A 154 -10.97 11.01 18.91
CA GLN A 154 -11.48 10.83 20.27
C GLN A 154 -12.18 12.12 20.72
N PRO A 155 -13.33 12.06 21.41
CA PRO A 155 -13.95 13.25 21.98
C PRO A 155 -13.03 13.90 23.02
N ILE A 156 -13.08 15.22 23.10
CA ILE A 156 -12.44 15.97 24.17
C ILE A 156 -13.44 16.01 25.34
N SER A 157 -13.08 15.41 26.47
CA SER A 157 -13.87 15.47 27.72
C SER A 157 -13.86 16.85 28.35
#